data_AF-A0A258N050-F1
#
_entry.id   AF-A0A258N050-F1
#
_cell.length_a   1.000
_cell.length_b   1.000
_cell.length_c   1.000
_cell.angle_alpha   90.00
_cell.angle_beta   90.00
_cell.angle_gamma   90.00
#
_symmetry.space_group_name_H-M   'P 1'
#
loop_
_entity.id
_entity.type
_entity.pdbx_description
1 polymer ?
#
loop_
_entity_poly.entity_id
_entity_poly.type
_entity_poly.pdbx_seq_one_letter_code
_entity_poly.pdbx_strand_id
1 'polypeptide(L)'
;MRSIILAGAIVALAGAAQAAGDPPFAGSAPATASSVPPGAAPNVPSQPAAIAAPKVTPVQAAAPVLLPPAPHPASYTTSAAVQPGAACPGNPDALGTSRIVKIDPKQTPFFGRLQYKQTVPLQKGEVILTFDDGPLPPMTHRVLDTLAANCVKATFFIVGRMAATYPHVLQEVYEAGHTIGSHSQTHPLIFPKLTHPAGIGEIEQGFASVNAGLAPIGAHTVPFFRFPGLGRTKF
;
A
#
# COMPACT_ATOMS: atom_id res chain seq x y z
N MET A 1 -25.69 -3.54 -20.02
CA MET A 1 -25.11 -2.18 -20.07
C MET A 1 -25.81 -1.29 -19.05
N ARG A 2 -25.11 -0.91 -17.99
CA ARG A 2 -24.85 0.50 -17.64
C ARG A 2 -23.75 0.47 -16.59
N SER A 3 -22.58 0.81 -17.11
CA SER A 3 -21.27 0.91 -16.51
C SER A 3 -21.24 1.72 -15.22
N ILE A 4 -20.45 1.29 -14.25
CA ILE A 4 -19.69 2.21 -13.41
C ILE A 4 -18.23 1.94 -13.75
N ILE A 5 -17.72 2.73 -14.70
CA ILE A 5 -16.29 2.89 -14.91
C ILE A 5 -15.85 3.91 -13.86
N LEU A 6 -15.21 3.47 -12.78
CA LEU A 6 -14.30 4.35 -12.04
C LEU A 6 -12.91 4.10 -12.64
N ALA A 7 -12.59 4.86 -13.68
CA ALA A 7 -11.22 5.08 -14.07
C ALA A 7 -10.61 5.97 -12.97
N GLY A 8 -9.85 5.36 -12.05
CA GLY A 8 -8.98 6.11 -11.16
C GLY A 8 -7.90 6.79 -11.98
N ALA A 9 -8.16 8.03 -12.38
CA ALA A 9 -7.14 8.96 -12.84
C ALA A 9 -6.54 9.61 -11.60
N ILE A 10 -5.23 9.45 -11.41
CA ILE A 10 -4.47 10.28 -10.48
C ILE A 10 -4.45 11.68 -11.08
N VAL A 11 -5.19 12.61 -10.47
CA VAL A 11 -5.08 14.03 -10.75
C VAL A 11 -3.93 14.56 -9.89
N ALA A 12 -2.79 14.86 -10.51
CA ALA A 12 -1.75 15.64 -9.88
C ALA A 12 -2.06 17.14 -10.10
N LEU A 13 -2.52 17.84 -9.06
CA LEU A 13 -2.44 19.31 -9.05
C LEU A 13 -1.00 19.68 -8.68
N ALA A 14 -0.28 20.27 -9.62
CA ALA A 14 1.02 20.88 -9.36
C ALA A 14 0.83 22.22 -8.62
N GLY A 15 1.11 22.25 -7.32
CA GLY A 15 1.33 23.48 -6.57
C GLY A 15 2.83 23.78 -6.54
N ALA A 16 3.26 24.86 -7.20
CA ALA A 16 4.63 25.34 -7.15
C ALA A 16 4.92 25.94 -5.75
N ALA A 17 5.90 25.37 -5.04
CA ALA A 17 6.46 25.98 -3.84
C ALA A 17 7.86 26.52 -4.14
N GLN A 18 8.03 27.82 -3.89
CA GLN A 18 9.21 28.63 -4.13
C GLN A 18 10.34 28.25 -3.15
N ALA A 19 11.57 28.14 -3.67
CA ALA A 19 12.78 27.87 -2.90
C ALA A 19 13.30 29.12 -2.16
N ALA A 20 13.74 28.92 -0.91
CA ALA A 20 14.71 29.71 -0.15
C ALA A 20 15.29 28.73 0.89
N GLY A 21 16.57 28.58 1.17
CA GLY A 21 17.81 29.28 0.88
C GLY A 21 18.73 28.90 2.05
N ASP A 22 19.76 28.08 1.81
CA ASP A 22 20.67 27.57 2.84
C ASP A 22 21.69 28.64 3.29
N PRO A 23 22.17 28.58 4.55
CA PRO A 23 23.52 29.03 4.89
C PRO A 23 24.41 27.90 5.45
N PRO A 24 25.74 28.14 5.53
CA PRO A 24 26.74 27.14 5.15
C PRO A 24 27.34 26.32 6.30
N PHE A 25 27.96 25.21 5.89
CA PHE A 25 28.82 24.34 6.68
C PHE A 25 30.01 25.06 7.33
N ALA A 26 30.27 24.76 8.60
CA ALA A 26 31.57 24.91 9.23
C ALA A 26 32.00 23.57 9.84
N GLY A 27 33.16 23.07 9.40
CA GLY A 27 33.76 21.82 9.88
C GLY A 27 34.55 21.99 11.18
N SER A 28 34.71 20.88 11.91
CA SER A 28 35.89 20.57 12.72
C SER A 28 35.88 19.09 13.10
N ALA A 29 37.09 18.52 13.16
CA ALA A 29 37.42 17.10 13.15
C ALA A 29 37.43 16.44 14.55
N PRO A 30 38.05 15.25 14.74
CA PRO A 30 37.39 14.02 15.19
C PRO A 30 37.46 13.81 16.71
N ALA A 31 36.39 13.25 17.30
CA ALA A 31 36.42 12.78 18.68
C ALA A 31 36.50 11.25 18.75
N THR A 32 37.38 10.81 19.63
CA THR A 32 37.87 9.46 19.90
C THR A 32 36.80 8.43 20.28
N ALA A 33 37.07 7.18 19.90
CA ALA A 33 36.34 6.01 20.34
C ALA A 33 36.36 5.86 21.86
N SER A 34 35.19 5.67 22.47
CA SER A 34 35.04 5.24 23.85
C SER A 34 34.12 4.02 23.88
N SER A 35 34.64 2.93 24.41
CA SER A 35 34.00 1.63 24.60
C SER A 35 32.86 1.70 25.62
N VAL A 36 31.70 1.16 25.26
CA VAL A 36 30.55 0.98 26.15
C VAL A 36 30.33 -0.53 26.37
N PRO A 37 30.25 -1.03 27.62
CA PRO A 37 30.02 -2.44 27.93
C PRO A 37 28.56 -2.86 27.69
N PRO A 38 28.27 -4.17 27.55
CA PRO A 38 26.92 -4.66 27.27
C PRO A 38 26.05 -4.58 28.53
N GLY A 39 25.05 -3.71 28.52
CA GLY A 39 24.10 -3.53 29.61
C GLY A 39 22.65 -3.63 29.13
N ALA A 40 21.95 -4.64 29.67
CA ALA A 40 20.51 -4.78 29.88
C ALA A 40 19.52 -4.46 28.72
N ALA A 41 18.73 -5.47 28.35
CA ALA A 41 17.56 -5.35 27.50
C ALA A 41 16.54 -4.33 28.06
N PRO A 42 15.94 -3.47 27.22
CA PRO A 42 14.90 -2.56 27.67
C PRO A 42 13.62 -3.32 28.02
N ASN A 43 13.10 -3.01 29.21
CA ASN A 43 11.85 -3.52 29.77
C ASN A 43 10.66 -2.97 28.95
N VAL A 44 9.97 -3.83 28.21
CA VAL A 44 8.74 -3.49 27.48
C VAL A 44 7.57 -3.52 28.47
N PRO A 45 6.82 -2.42 28.66
CA PRO A 45 5.64 -2.42 29.53
C PRO A 45 4.58 -3.40 29.01
N SER A 46 4.12 -4.29 29.89
CA SER A 46 2.99 -5.20 29.66
C SER A 46 1.71 -4.45 29.27
N GLN A 47 0.98 -5.03 28.32
CA GLN A 47 -0.30 -4.56 27.76
C GLN A 47 -1.32 -4.16 28.84
N PRO A 48 -2.11 -3.08 28.66
CA PRO A 48 -3.36 -2.91 29.39
C PRO A 48 -4.46 -3.80 28.79
N ALA A 49 -5.35 -4.24 29.68
CA ALA A 49 -6.40 -5.24 29.48
C ALA A 49 -7.39 -4.93 28.35
N ALA A 50 -7.99 -6.01 27.84
CA ALA A 50 -8.99 -6.05 26.79
C ALA A 50 -10.18 -5.11 27.04
N ILE A 51 -10.44 -4.22 26.07
CA ILE A 51 -11.66 -3.42 26.01
C ILE A 51 -12.72 -4.26 25.29
N ALA A 52 -13.89 -4.42 25.91
CA ALA A 52 -14.99 -5.23 25.40
C ALA A 52 -15.53 -4.72 24.05
N ALA A 53 -15.77 -5.63 23.11
CA ALA A 53 -16.37 -5.34 21.80
C ALA A 53 -17.86 -4.94 21.94
N PRO A 54 -18.35 -3.93 21.20
CA PRO A 54 -19.77 -3.62 21.16
C PRO A 54 -20.55 -4.67 20.35
N LYS A 55 -21.72 -5.08 20.87
CA LYS A 55 -22.67 -5.96 20.20
C LYS A 55 -23.24 -5.27 18.95
N VAL A 56 -22.99 -5.84 17.77
CA VAL A 56 -23.63 -5.45 16.51
C VAL A 56 -24.85 -6.34 16.29
N THR A 57 -26.03 -5.74 16.17
CA THR A 57 -27.26 -6.43 15.77
C THR A 57 -27.27 -6.70 14.26
N PRO A 58 -27.80 -7.85 13.79
CA PRO A 58 -27.84 -8.16 12.37
C PRO A 58 -28.97 -7.39 11.68
N VAL A 59 -28.66 -6.74 10.55
CA VAL A 59 -29.66 -6.23 9.60
C VAL A 59 -29.95 -7.33 8.58
N GLN A 60 -31.23 -7.63 8.38
CA GLN A 60 -31.74 -8.70 7.52
C GLN A 60 -31.66 -8.31 6.04
N ALA A 61 -30.99 -9.13 5.23
CA ALA A 61 -30.87 -8.93 3.79
C ALA A 61 -32.09 -9.51 3.04
N ALA A 62 -32.68 -8.72 2.14
CA ALA A 62 -33.72 -9.18 1.21
C ALA A 62 -33.10 -9.84 -0.04
N ALA A 63 -33.78 -10.86 -0.57
CA ALA A 63 -33.31 -11.73 -1.65
C ALA A 63 -33.23 -11.04 -3.04
N PRO A 64 -32.29 -11.45 -3.93
CA PRO A 64 -32.18 -10.87 -5.26
C PRO A 64 -33.07 -11.56 -6.29
N VAL A 65 -33.70 -10.77 -7.16
CA VAL A 65 -34.42 -11.22 -8.36
C VAL A 65 -33.44 -11.35 -9.53
N LEU A 66 -33.49 -12.49 -10.21
CA LEU A 66 -32.63 -12.87 -11.33
C LEU A 66 -33.07 -12.20 -12.65
N LEU A 67 -32.13 -11.62 -13.41
CA LEU A 67 -32.32 -11.28 -14.83
C LEU A 67 -31.18 -11.85 -15.69
N PRO A 68 -31.45 -12.26 -16.95
CA PRO A 68 -30.51 -13.00 -17.80
C PRO A 68 -29.45 -12.11 -18.50
N PRO A 69 -28.32 -12.70 -18.95
CA PRO A 69 -27.20 -11.96 -19.53
C PRO A 69 -27.39 -11.64 -21.02
N ALA A 70 -26.86 -10.48 -21.45
CA ALA A 70 -26.75 -10.08 -22.86
C ALA A 70 -25.29 -10.18 -23.36
N PRO A 71 -25.06 -10.37 -24.67
CA PRO A 71 -23.81 -10.93 -25.21
C PRO A 71 -22.67 -9.91 -25.39
N HIS A 72 -21.45 -10.44 -25.44
CA HIS A 72 -20.18 -9.74 -25.64
C HIS A 72 -20.01 -9.18 -27.06
N PRO A 73 -19.15 -8.16 -27.21
CA PRO A 73 -18.12 -8.26 -28.24
C PRO A 73 -16.71 -8.26 -27.63
N ALA A 74 -15.89 -9.11 -28.23
CA ALA A 74 -14.45 -9.19 -28.05
C ALA A 74 -13.75 -7.97 -28.65
N SER A 75 -12.72 -7.47 -27.96
CA SER A 75 -11.44 -6.96 -28.49
C SER A 75 -10.78 -6.07 -27.43
N TYR A 76 -9.64 -6.50 -26.87
CA TYR A 76 -8.79 -5.62 -26.10
C TYR A 76 -7.64 -5.15 -26.99
N THR A 77 -7.62 -3.85 -27.28
CA THR A 77 -6.49 -3.20 -27.95
C THR A 77 -5.42 -2.89 -26.92
N THR A 78 -4.23 -3.44 -27.11
CA THR A 78 -2.99 -3.09 -26.40
C THR A 78 -2.52 -1.72 -26.88
N SER A 79 -2.32 -0.74 -25.99
CA SER A 79 -1.25 0.27 -26.11
C SER A 79 -1.24 1.24 -24.93
N ALA A 80 -0.17 1.22 -24.15
CA ALA A 80 0.38 2.40 -23.50
C ALA A 80 1.89 2.21 -23.42
N ALA A 81 2.62 3.00 -24.21
CA ALA A 81 4.07 3.03 -24.22
C ALA A 81 4.62 3.45 -22.85
N VAL A 82 5.74 2.84 -22.46
CA VAL A 82 6.61 3.29 -21.35
C VAL A 82 6.92 4.76 -21.60
N GLN A 83 6.37 5.67 -20.80
CA GLN A 83 6.81 7.06 -20.84
C GLN A 83 8.16 7.10 -20.10
N PRO A 84 9.21 7.68 -20.69
CA PRO A 84 10.40 8.04 -19.94
C PRO A 84 9.94 8.90 -18.77
N GLY A 85 10.25 8.50 -17.53
CA GLY A 85 9.96 9.33 -16.37
C GLY A 85 10.60 10.70 -16.58
N ALA A 86 9.90 11.75 -16.16
CA ALA A 86 10.47 13.09 -16.11
C ALA A 86 11.87 13.02 -15.47
N ALA A 87 12.83 13.77 -16.04
CA ALA A 87 14.22 13.78 -15.57
C ALA A 87 14.26 13.92 -14.05
N CYS A 88 14.94 12.98 -13.38
CA CYS A 88 15.01 12.95 -11.93
C CYS A 88 15.79 14.16 -11.40
N PRO A 89 15.15 15.06 -10.65
CA PRO A 89 15.85 16.20 -10.10
C PRO A 89 16.98 15.73 -9.18
N GLY A 90 18.21 16.18 -9.43
CA GLY A 90 19.34 15.96 -8.53
C GLY A 90 20.01 14.58 -8.56
N ASN A 91 19.53 13.63 -9.37
CA ASN A 91 20.20 12.33 -9.52
C ASN A 91 20.25 11.89 -11.00
N PRO A 92 21.40 12.08 -11.68
CA PRO A 92 21.56 11.70 -13.09
C PRO A 92 21.56 10.18 -13.31
N ASP A 93 21.86 9.40 -12.27
CA ASP A 93 21.92 7.93 -12.33
C ASP A 93 20.62 7.27 -11.83
N ALA A 94 19.57 8.05 -11.60
CA ALA A 94 18.29 7.54 -11.14
C ALA A 94 17.63 6.62 -12.17
N LEU A 95 16.90 5.61 -11.68
CA LEU A 95 16.20 4.65 -12.52
C LEU A 95 15.14 5.31 -13.42
N GLY A 96 14.48 6.38 -12.96
CA GLY A 96 13.63 7.25 -13.79
C GLY A 96 12.48 6.54 -14.51
N THR A 97 12.05 5.38 -14.01
CA THR A 97 11.09 4.51 -14.70
C THR A 97 9.89 4.21 -13.80
N SER A 98 8.70 4.51 -14.29
CA SER A 98 7.45 4.06 -13.70
C SER A 98 6.36 4.01 -14.76
N ARG A 99 5.42 3.07 -14.61
CA ARG A 99 4.20 3.04 -15.42
C ARG A 99 3.05 2.44 -14.61
N ILE A 100 1.83 2.74 -15.04
CA ILE A 100 0.63 2.14 -14.47
C ILE A 100 0.37 0.79 -15.14
N VAL A 101 0.34 -0.28 -14.34
CA VAL A 101 -0.14 -1.60 -14.77
C VAL A 101 -1.61 -1.72 -14.37
N LYS A 102 -2.51 -1.74 -15.33
CA LYS A 102 -3.95 -1.94 -15.07
C LYS A 102 -4.23 -3.44 -14.93
N ILE A 103 -4.87 -3.83 -13.84
CA ILE A 103 -5.28 -5.22 -13.57
C ILE A 103 -6.80 -5.27 -13.49
N ASP A 104 -7.41 -6.17 -14.26
CA ASP A 104 -8.83 -6.50 -14.13
C ASP A 104 -9.00 -7.64 -13.11
N PRO A 105 -9.62 -7.39 -11.94
CA PRO A 105 -9.79 -8.42 -10.91
C PRO A 105 -10.66 -9.59 -11.38
N LYS A 106 -11.48 -9.43 -12.42
CA LYS A 106 -12.26 -10.55 -12.99
C LYS A 106 -11.40 -11.50 -13.81
N GLN A 107 -10.37 -10.97 -14.46
CA GLN A 107 -9.47 -11.75 -15.33
C GLN A 107 -8.25 -12.26 -14.58
N THR A 108 -7.77 -11.51 -13.59
CA THR A 108 -6.59 -11.87 -12.78
C THR A 108 -6.89 -11.61 -11.30
N PRO A 109 -7.77 -12.43 -10.69
CA PRO A 109 -8.15 -12.28 -9.28
C PRO A 109 -7.00 -12.59 -8.32
N PHE A 110 -6.03 -13.39 -8.77
CA PHE A 110 -4.88 -13.82 -7.98
C PHE A 110 -3.60 -13.73 -8.80
N PHE A 111 -2.55 -13.12 -8.24
CA PHE A 111 -1.26 -12.97 -8.91
C PHE A 111 -0.11 -12.93 -7.91
N GLY A 112 1.06 -13.39 -8.34
CA GLY A 112 2.28 -13.46 -7.52
C GLY A 112 2.85 -14.86 -7.53
N ARG A 113 3.98 -15.05 -8.22
CA ARG A 113 4.51 -16.37 -8.58
C ARG A 113 4.89 -17.27 -7.39
N LEU A 114 5.09 -16.70 -6.20
CA LEU A 114 5.31 -17.47 -4.97
C LEU A 114 4.05 -18.20 -4.50
N GLN A 115 2.86 -17.68 -4.79
CA GLN A 115 1.58 -18.22 -4.32
C GLN A 115 0.68 -18.74 -5.46
N TYR A 116 0.81 -18.16 -6.65
CA TYR A 116 -0.09 -18.37 -7.78
C TYR A 116 0.66 -18.65 -9.08
N LYS A 117 0.02 -19.37 -10.00
CA LYS A 117 0.61 -19.68 -11.33
C LYS A 117 0.67 -18.44 -12.24
N GLN A 118 -0.24 -17.51 -12.05
CA GLN A 118 -0.36 -16.29 -12.84
C GLN A 118 0.43 -15.14 -12.21
N THR A 119 0.85 -14.20 -13.06
CA THR A 119 1.51 -12.96 -12.67
C THR A 119 0.91 -11.81 -13.45
N VAL A 120 1.16 -10.60 -12.96
CA VAL A 120 0.79 -9.35 -13.64
C VAL A 120 1.49 -9.24 -15.01
N PRO A 121 0.87 -8.57 -16.00
CA PRO A 121 1.41 -8.46 -17.36
C PRO A 121 2.61 -7.49 -17.40
N LEU A 122 3.78 -8.02 -17.06
CA LEU A 122 5.07 -7.31 -17.09
C LEU A 122 5.80 -7.55 -18.41
N GLN A 123 6.49 -6.52 -18.88
CA GLN A 123 7.44 -6.63 -19.98
C GLN A 123 8.75 -7.25 -19.47
N LYS A 124 9.59 -7.72 -20.40
CA LYS A 124 10.89 -8.31 -20.05
C LYS A 124 11.75 -7.27 -19.31
N GLY A 125 12.25 -7.64 -18.14
CA GLY A 125 13.11 -6.78 -17.31
C GLY A 125 12.36 -5.82 -16.39
N GLU A 126 11.02 -5.81 -16.42
CA GLU A 126 10.24 -5.01 -15.48
C GLU A 126 10.04 -5.71 -14.14
N VAL A 127 10.01 -4.91 -13.08
CA VAL A 127 9.71 -5.33 -11.73
C VAL A 127 8.67 -4.38 -11.11
N ILE A 128 7.85 -4.90 -10.21
CA ILE A 128 6.98 -4.08 -9.35
C ILE A 128 7.52 -4.17 -7.94
N LEU A 129 7.85 -3.02 -7.36
CA LEU A 129 8.22 -2.93 -5.95
C LEU A 129 6.95 -2.89 -5.11
N THR A 130 6.90 -3.76 -4.10
CA THR A 130 5.80 -3.80 -3.14
C THR A 130 6.34 -3.88 -1.73
N PHE A 131 5.77 -3.10 -0.81
CA PHE A 131 6.15 -3.05 0.60
C PHE A 131 4.96 -3.39 1.48
N ASP A 132 5.18 -4.20 2.50
CA ASP A 132 4.15 -4.66 3.44
C ASP A 132 4.37 -4.04 4.83
N ASP A 133 3.44 -4.28 5.75
CA ASP A 133 3.51 -4.01 7.20
C ASP A 133 3.50 -2.54 7.66
N GLY A 134 3.68 -1.59 6.75
CA GLY A 134 3.68 -0.16 7.06
C GLY A 134 2.29 0.44 7.36
N PRO A 135 2.23 1.76 7.62
CA PRO A 135 3.36 2.66 7.78
C PRO A 135 4.05 2.48 9.15
N LEU A 136 5.38 2.58 9.19
CA LEU A 136 6.18 2.51 10.41
C LEU A 136 7.37 3.47 10.34
N PRO A 137 7.30 4.62 11.03
CA PRO A 137 8.46 5.51 11.20
C PRO A 137 9.59 4.87 12.01
N PRO A 138 10.87 5.20 11.72
CA PRO A 138 11.33 6.03 10.59
C PRO A 138 11.52 5.23 9.29
N MET A 139 11.24 3.92 9.30
CA MET A 139 11.55 3.03 8.17
C MET A 139 10.79 3.40 6.90
N THR A 140 9.48 3.69 7.01
CA THR A 140 8.68 4.12 5.85
C THR A 140 9.25 5.38 5.20
N HIS A 141 9.68 6.37 5.99
CA HIS A 141 10.31 7.58 5.42
C HIS A 141 11.57 7.25 4.64
N ARG A 142 12.45 6.38 5.16
CA ARG A 142 13.65 5.95 4.43
C ARG A 142 13.34 5.26 3.11
N VAL A 143 12.26 4.48 3.07
CA VAL A 143 11.78 3.88 1.82
C VAL A 143 11.29 4.96 0.87
N LEU A 144 10.48 5.92 1.33
CA LEU A 144 9.98 7.03 0.52
C LEU A 144 11.14 7.88 -0.05
N ASP A 145 12.13 8.22 0.77
CA ASP A 145 13.32 8.97 0.35
C ASP A 145 14.08 8.23 -0.75
N THR A 146 14.25 6.92 -0.60
CA THR A 146 14.94 6.08 -1.60
C THR A 146 14.17 5.99 -2.91
N LEU A 147 12.84 5.82 -2.84
CA LEU A 147 11.99 5.77 -4.03
C LEU A 147 11.97 7.13 -4.74
N ALA A 148 11.92 8.23 -3.99
CA ALA A 148 11.97 9.59 -4.51
C ALA A 148 13.31 9.89 -5.19
N ALA A 149 14.44 9.55 -4.57
CA ALA A 149 15.78 9.72 -5.12
C ALA A 149 16.01 8.96 -6.43
N ASN A 150 15.17 7.96 -6.73
CA ASN A 150 15.22 7.16 -7.95
C ASN A 150 14.05 7.45 -8.91
N CYS A 151 13.14 8.38 -8.56
CA CYS A 151 11.87 8.65 -9.24
C CYS A 151 11.05 7.41 -9.62
N VAL A 152 11.07 6.41 -8.75
CA VAL A 152 10.29 5.19 -8.93
C VAL A 152 9.05 5.23 -8.05
N LYS A 153 8.02 4.48 -8.44
CA LYS A 153 6.82 4.30 -7.63
C LYS A 153 6.70 2.85 -7.19
N ALA A 154 6.07 2.64 -6.04
CA ALA A 154 5.82 1.33 -5.46
C ALA A 154 4.35 1.17 -5.06
N THR A 155 3.99 -0.07 -4.70
CA THR A 155 2.70 -0.38 -4.06
C THR A 155 2.92 -0.71 -2.59
N PHE A 156 2.17 -0.09 -1.69
CA PHE A 156 2.23 -0.36 -0.26
C PHE A 156 0.98 -1.12 0.17
N PHE A 157 1.16 -2.27 0.80
CA PHE A 157 0.09 -3.01 1.46
C PHE A 157 0.14 -2.68 2.95
N ILE A 158 -0.85 -1.89 3.39
CA ILE A 158 -0.83 -1.26 4.70
C ILE A 158 -1.67 -2.05 5.70
N VAL A 159 -1.12 -2.23 6.91
CA VAL A 159 -1.85 -2.84 8.02
C VAL A 159 -2.77 -1.78 8.63
N GLY A 160 -4.06 -2.11 8.79
CA GLY A 160 -5.06 -1.13 9.24
C GLY A 160 -4.77 -0.52 10.61
N ARG A 161 -4.25 -1.30 11.57
CA ARG A 161 -3.79 -0.77 12.87
C ARG A 161 -2.65 0.25 12.72
N MET A 162 -1.73 0.02 11.78
CA MET A 162 -0.61 0.92 11.53
C MET A 162 -1.09 2.22 10.87
N ALA A 163 -2.03 2.12 9.92
CA ALA A 163 -2.70 3.28 9.34
C ALA A 163 -3.40 4.16 10.39
N ALA A 164 -4.09 3.55 11.35
CA ALA A 164 -4.73 4.27 12.45
C ALA A 164 -3.71 4.92 13.41
N THR A 165 -2.53 4.31 13.57
CA THR A 165 -1.48 4.80 14.46
C THR A 165 -0.68 5.94 13.83
N TYR A 166 -0.38 5.86 12.53
CA TYR A 166 0.45 6.83 11.80
C TYR A 166 -0.26 7.35 10.54
N PRO A 167 -1.42 8.02 10.67
CA PRO A 167 -2.20 8.48 9.52
C PRO A 167 -1.44 9.53 8.68
N HIS A 168 -0.61 10.38 9.29
CA HIS A 168 0.18 11.36 8.56
C HIS A 168 1.19 10.70 7.60
N VAL A 169 1.87 9.65 8.05
CA VAL A 169 2.85 8.91 7.24
C VAL A 169 2.15 8.15 6.11
N LEU A 170 0.94 7.63 6.37
CA LEU A 170 0.10 7.03 5.33
C LEU A 170 -0.26 8.06 4.24
N GLN A 171 -0.59 9.29 4.63
CA GLN A 171 -0.90 10.38 3.71
C GLN A 171 0.33 10.74 2.87
N GLU A 172 1.52 10.84 3.48
CA GLU A 172 2.79 11.06 2.75
C GLU A 172 3.05 9.98 1.69
N VAL A 173 2.79 8.70 2.01
CA VAL A 173 2.90 7.60 1.03
C VAL A 173 1.97 7.85 -0.17
N TYR A 174 0.74 8.29 0.07
CA TYR A 174 -0.23 8.57 -0.99
C TYR A 174 0.17 9.80 -1.81
N GLU A 175 0.51 10.91 -1.16
CA GLU A 175 0.90 12.17 -1.77
C GLU A 175 2.20 12.04 -2.58
N ALA A 176 3.11 11.15 -2.18
CA ALA A 176 4.26 10.75 -2.97
C ALA A 176 3.89 9.99 -4.26
N GLY A 177 2.60 9.72 -4.52
CA GLY A 177 2.08 9.10 -5.73
C GLY A 177 2.23 7.58 -5.76
N HIS A 178 2.33 6.93 -4.59
CA HIS A 178 2.37 5.48 -4.50
C HIS A 178 0.97 4.86 -4.46
N THR A 179 0.86 3.60 -4.90
CA THR A 179 -0.41 2.86 -4.83
C THR A 179 -0.57 2.24 -3.44
N ILE A 180 -1.76 2.30 -2.85
CA ILE A 180 -2.03 1.79 -1.50
C ILE A 180 -3.11 0.72 -1.53
N GLY A 181 -2.77 -0.49 -1.08
CA GLY A 181 -3.69 -1.60 -0.82
C GLY A 181 -3.72 -1.94 0.67
N SER A 182 -4.48 -2.98 1.04
CA SER A 182 -4.60 -3.43 2.44
C SER A 182 -3.82 -4.71 2.73
N HIS A 183 -3.28 -4.81 3.94
CA HIS A 183 -2.55 -5.95 4.47
C HIS A 183 -3.16 -6.50 5.77
N SER A 184 -4.50 -6.55 5.84
CA SER A 184 -5.32 -6.90 7.01
C SER A 184 -5.35 -5.83 8.09
N GLN A 185 -6.19 -6.03 9.11
CA GLN A 185 -6.35 -5.10 10.21
C GLN A 185 -5.21 -5.23 11.23
N THR A 186 -4.91 -6.45 11.65
CA THR A 186 -4.01 -6.71 12.79
C THR A 186 -2.76 -7.49 12.44
N HIS A 187 -2.59 -7.88 11.16
CA HIS A 187 -1.49 -8.73 10.71
C HIS A 187 -1.40 -10.04 11.51
N PRO A 188 -2.44 -10.90 11.48
CA PRO A 188 -2.44 -12.15 12.24
C PRO A 188 -1.32 -13.09 11.74
N LEU A 189 -0.51 -13.57 12.69
CA LEU A 189 0.64 -14.46 12.41
C LEU A 189 0.26 -15.72 11.63
N ILE A 190 -0.97 -16.23 11.82
CA ILE A 190 -1.45 -17.44 11.14
C ILE A 190 -2.84 -17.18 10.55
N PHE A 191 -2.89 -16.33 9.52
CA PHE A 191 -4.12 -16.02 8.78
C PHE A 191 -4.95 -17.27 8.39
N PRO A 192 -4.35 -18.39 7.91
CA PRO A 192 -5.11 -19.58 7.52
C PRO A 192 -5.83 -20.30 8.68
N LYS A 193 -5.52 -19.99 9.94
CA LYS A 193 -6.18 -20.59 11.12
C LYS A 193 -7.41 -19.81 11.55
N LEU A 194 -7.65 -18.62 11.00
CA LEU A 194 -8.86 -17.87 11.29
C LEU A 194 -10.09 -18.59 10.73
N THR A 195 -11.21 -18.48 11.43
CA THR A 195 -12.51 -18.86 10.87
C THR A 195 -12.81 -17.95 9.67
N HIS A 196 -13.62 -18.42 8.72
CA HIS A 196 -13.97 -17.60 7.56
C HIS A 196 -14.53 -16.21 7.94
N PRO A 197 -15.47 -16.06 8.89
CA PRO A 197 -15.94 -14.74 9.32
C PRO A 197 -14.85 -13.87 9.94
N ALA A 198 -13.93 -14.45 10.72
CA ALA A 198 -12.82 -13.71 11.30
C ALA A 198 -11.82 -13.24 10.23
N GLY A 199 -11.55 -14.08 9.23
CA GLY A 199 -10.70 -13.71 8.09
C GLY A 199 -11.31 -12.58 7.25
N ILE A 200 -12.62 -12.64 6.97
CA ILE A 200 -13.33 -11.53 6.30
C ILE A 200 -13.26 -10.25 7.14
N GLY A 201 -13.50 -10.36 8.45
CA GLY A 201 -13.39 -9.21 9.36
C GLY A 201 -12.00 -8.56 9.34
N GLU A 202 -10.92 -9.34 9.31
CA GLU A 202 -9.55 -8.83 9.18
C GLU A 202 -9.32 -8.07 7.86
N ILE A 203 -9.90 -8.54 6.76
CA ILE A 203 -9.77 -7.89 5.44
C ILE A 203 -10.56 -6.58 5.43
N GLU A 204 -11.85 -6.64 5.76
CA GLU A 204 -12.76 -5.51 5.69
C GLU A 204 -12.36 -4.38 6.64
N GLN A 205 -12.02 -4.71 7.89
CA GLN A 205 -11.57 -3.72 8.87
C GLN A 205 -10.22 -3.12 8.46
N GLY A 206 -9.34 -3.93 7.86
CA GLY A 206 -8.07 -3.45 7.30
C GLY A 206 -8.30 -2.36 6.28
N PHE A 207 -9.14 -2.62 5.28
CA PHE A 207 -9.52 -1.60 4.30
C PHE A 207 -10.19 -0.39 4.94
N ALA A 208 -11.11 -0.59 5.89
CA ALA A 208 -11.81 0.50 6.55
C ALA A 208 -10.86 1.44 7.29
N SER A 209 -9.90 0.89 8.05
CA SER A 209 -8.93 1.69 8.81
C SER A 209 -7.96 2.45 7.91
N VAL A 210 -7.49 1.83 6.82
CA VAL A 210 -6.62 2.51 5.86
C VAL A 210 -7.36 3.65 5.15
N ASN A 211 -8.60 3.39 4.70
CA ASN A 211 -9.43 4.42 4.09
C ASN A 211 -9.78 5.56 5.05
N ALA A 212 -10.00 5.27 6.33
CA ALA A 212 -10.21 6.31 7.34
C ALA A 212 -8.98 7.23 7.50
N GLY A 213 -7.76 6.68 7.45
CA GLY A 213 -6.53 7.46 7.49
C GLY A 213 -6.29 8.31 6.24
N LEU A 214 -6.80 7.89 5.08
CA LEU A 214 -6.70 8.59 3.80
C LEU A 214 -7.84 9.59 3.54
N ALA A 215 -8.98 9.45 4.22
CA ALA A 215 -10.15 10.30 4.04
C ALA A 215 -9.87 11.81 4.18
N PRO A 216 -9.01 12.29 5.12
CA PRO A 216 -8.71 13.72 5.26
C PRO A 216 -8.13 14.38 4.01
N ILE A 217 -7.44 13.62 3.15
CA ILE A 217 -6.86 14.10 1.89
C ILE A 217 -7.70 13.70 0.66
N GLY A 218 -8.94 13.21 0.87
CA GLY A 218 -9.83 12.77 -0.20
C GLY A 218 -9.36 11.51 -0.94
N ALA A 219 -8.43 10.76 -0.36
CA ALA A 219 -7.82 9.57 -0.96
C ALA A 219 -8.49 8.28 -0.47
N HIS A 220 -8.24 7.19 -1.19
CA HIS A 220 -8.70 5.85 -0.84
C HIS A 220 -7.75 4.77 -1.38
N THR A 221 -7.83 3.58 -0.79
CA THR A 221 -7.10 2.39 -1.23
C THR A 221 -7.61 1.86 -2.56
N VAL A 222 -6.73 1.26 -3.36
CA VAL A 222 -7.15 0.35 -4.44
C VAL A 222 -7.61 -0.99 -3.85
N PRO A 223 -8.50 -1.75 -4.52
CA PRO A 223 -9.05 -3.00 -3.99
C PRO A 223 -8.06 -4.19 -4.10
N PHE A 224 -6.78 -3.95 -3.83
CA PHE A 224 -5.78 -5.01 -3.72
C PHE A 224 -5.54 -5.36 -2.26
N PHE A 225 -5.56 -6.66 -1.99
CA PHE A 225 -5.27 -7.22 -0.68
C PHE A 225 -4.10 -8.19 -0.79
N ARG A 226 -3.19 -8.13 0.18
CA ARG A 226 -2.14 -9.12 0.35
C ARG A 226 -2.29 -9.80 1.70
N PHE A 227 -2.17 -11.13 1.73
CA PHE A 227 -2.23 -11.88 2.98
C PHE A 227 -0.93 -11.76 3.78
N PRO A 228 -1.00 -11.48 5.10
CA PRO A 228 0.12 -11.62 6.02
C PRO A 228 0.85 -12.96 5.89
N GLY A 229 2.18 -12.91 5.92
CA GLY A 229 3.06 -14.10 5.90
C GLY A 229 2.94 -14.97 4.65
N LEU A 230 2.55 -14.38 3.51
CA LEU A 230 2.19 -15.11 2.28
C LEU A 230 1.12 -16.19 2.52
N GLY A 231 0.28 -15.99 3.54
CA GLY A 231 -0.82 -16.89 3.86
C GLY A 231 -1.86 -16.98 2.74
N ARG A 232 -2.79 -17.92 2.90
CA ARG A 232 -3.99 -18.03 2.07
C ARG A 232 -5.11 -18.70 2.85
N THR A 233 -6.35 -18.33 2.59
CA THR A 233 -7.52 -19.06 3.07
C THR A 233 -7.93 -20.12 2.05
N LYS A 234 -8.55 -21.21 2.51
CA LYS A 234 -9.06 -22.29 1.65
C LYS A 234 -10.54 -22.11 1.27
N PHE A 235 -11.16 -21.05 1.76
CA PHE A 235 -12.58 -20.75 1.58
C PHE A 235 -12.74 -19.81 0.39
#